data_AF-A0A6D0IER8-F1
#
_entry.id   AF-A0A6D0IER8-F1
#
_cell.length_a   1.000
_cell.length_b   1.000
_cell.length_c   1.000
_cell.angle_alpha   90.00
_cell.angle_beta   90.00
_cell.angle_gamma   90.00
#
_symmetry.space_group_name_H-M   'P 1'
#
loop_
_entity.id
_entity.type
_entity.pdbx_description
1 polymer ?
#
loop_
_entity_poly.entity_id
_entity_poly.type
_entity_poly.pdbx_seq_one_letter_code
_entity_poly.pdbx_strand_id
1 'polypeptide(L)'
;VPDYIHLPLALNPQGAKLSKQNHAPALPKGDPRPVLIAALQFLGQQAEAHWQDFSVEQILQSAVKNWRLTAVPESAIVNSTFSNASC
;
A
#
# COMPACT_ATOMS: atom_id res chain seq x y z
N VAL A 1 -6.26 27.63 -10.62
CA VAL A 1 -6.56 26.97 -9.33
C VAL A 1 -5.96 25.56 -9.41
N PRO A 2 -5.32 25.01 -8.36
CA PRO A 2 -4.75 23.66 -8.43
C PRO A 2 -5.82 22.58 -8.33
N ASP A 3 -5.51 21.40 -8.87
CA ASP A 3 -6.31 20.19 -8.70
C ASP A 3 -5.94 19.45 -7.40
N TYR A 4 -6.94 18.88 -6.74
CA TYR A 4 -6.78 18.14 -5.47
C TYR A 4 -7.26 16.70 -5.61
N ILE A 5 -6.63 15.80 -4.87
CA ILE A 5 -7.04 14.40 -4.77
C ILE A 5 -7.12 13.99 -3.30
N HIS A 6 -8.05 13.10 -2.99
CA HIS A 6 -8.15 12.45 -1.68
C HIS A 6 -7.63 11.02 -1.79
N LEU A 7 -6.64 10.68 -0.98
CA LEU A 7 -6.14 9.32 -0.89
C LEU A 7 -6.85 8.56 0.24
N PRO A 8 -7.13 7.25 0.06
CA PRO A 8 -7.76 6.44 1.09
C PRO A 8 -6.89 6.35 2.33
N LEU A 9 -7.53 6.34 3.49
CA LEU A 9 -6.84 6.13 4.76
C LEU A 9 -6.53 4.64 4.93
N ALA A 10 -5.29 4.32 5.27
CA ALA A 10 -4.93 2.96 5.67
C ALA A 10 -5.43 2.69 7.10
N LEU A 11 -6.45 1.84 7.22
CA LEU A 11 -7.07 1.46 8.50
C LEU A 11 -6.76 -0.01 8.84
N ASN A 12 -6.62 -0.32 10.12
CA ASN A 12 -6.58 -1.69 10.60
C ASN A 12 -7.99 -2.34 10.57
N PRO A 13 -8.12 -3.66 10.85
CA PRO A 13 -9.43 -4.33 10.87
C PRO A 13 -10.44 -3.75 11.87
N GLN A 14 -9.97 -3.03 12.89
CA GLN A 14 -10.80 -2.36 13.89
C GLN A 14 -11.17 -0.91 13.48
N GLY A 15 -10.83 -0.48 12.27
CA GLY A 15 -11.13 0.86 11.74
C GLY A 15 -10.19 1.97 12.25
N ALA A 16 -9.14 1.64 13.00
CA ALA A 16 -8.17 2.63 13.48
C ALA A 16 -7.09 2.90 12.42
N LYS A 17 -6.71 4.17 12.27
CA LYS A 17 -5.64 4.58 11.32
C LYS A 17 -4.33 3.88 11.65
N LEU A 18 -3.64 3.34 10.65
CA LEU A 18 -2.26 2.90 10.82
C LEU A 18 -1.38 4.12 11.08
N SER A 19 -0.94 4.30 12.32
CA SER A 19 -0.07 5.40 12.72
C SER A 19 0.78 5.01 13.92
N LYS A 20 1.87 5.75 14.16
CA LYS A 20 2.68 5.62 15.36
C LYS A 20 1.86 5.85 16.64
N GLN A 21 0.85 6.72 16.59
CA GLN A 21 -0.04 7.00 17.71
C GLN A 21 -1.01 5.84 17.99
N ASN A 22 -1.40 5.11 16.96
CA ASN A 22 -2.28 3.94 17.06
C ASN A 22 -1.50 2.62 17.10
N HIS A 23 -0.22 2.68 17.49
CA HIS A 23 0.64 1.50 17.64
C HIS A 23 0.68 0.60 16.40
N ALA A 24 0.70 1.19 15.20
CA ALA A 24 0.96 0.43 13.99
C ALA A 24 2.36 -0.21 14.07
N PRO A 25 2.54 -1.44 13.58
CA PRO A 25 3.82 -2.11 13.64
C PRO A 25 4.83 -1.35 12.77
N ALA A 26 6.10 -1.42 13.15
CA ALA A 26 7.17 -0.92 12.30
C ALA A 26 7.21 -1.71 10.98
N LEU A 27 7.67 -1.07 9.91
CA LEU A 27 7.94 -1.80 8.67
C LEU A 27 8.94 -2.93 8.93
N PRO A 28 8.76 -4.11 8.29
CA PRO A 28 9.73 -5.19 8.40
C PRO A 28 11.13 -4.71 7.98
N LYS A 29 12.17 -5.14 8.70
CA LYS A 29 13.57 -4.81 8.38
C LYS A 29 14.15 -5.62 7.22
N GLY A 30 13.41 -6.62 6.75
CA GLY A 30 13.82 -7.54 5.69
C GLY A 30 13.53 -6.98 4.30
N ASP A 31 13.10 -7.86 3.41
CA ASP A 31 12.73 -7.49 2.05
C ASP A 31 11.57 -6.47 2.04
N PRO A 32 11.74 -5.27 1.46
CA PRO A 32 10.67 -4.27 1.39
C PRO A 32 9.65 -4.56 0.27
N ARG A 33 9.95 -5.46 -0.67
CA ARG A 33 9.09 -5.72 -1.85
C ARG A 33 7.68 -6.18 -1.49
N PRO A 34 7.45 -7.11 -0.52
CA PRO A 34 6.11 -7.44 -0.06
C PRO A 34 5.32 -6.21 0.43
N VAL A 35 6.02 -5.27 1.09
CA VAL A 35 5.41 -4.03 1.61
C VAL A 35 4.96 -3.13 0.49
N LEU A 36 5.85 -2.91 -0.47
CA LEU A 36 5.55 -2.10 -1.65
C LEU A 36 4.39 -2.69 -2.44
N ILE A 37 4.38 -4.00 -2.66
CA ILE A 37 3.32 -4.67 -3.43
C ILE A 37 1.95 -4.52 -2.78
N ALA A 38 1.85 -4.73 -1.46
CA ALA A 38 0.60 -4.53 -0.75
C ALA A 38 0.18 -3.05 -0.73
N ALA A 39 1.12 -2.10 -0.67
CA ALA A 39 0.81 -0.68 -0.78
C ALA A 39 0.28 -0.30 -2.18
N LEU A 40 0.85 -0.87 -3.24
CA LEU A 40 0.37 -0.67 -4.62
C LEU A 40 -1.04 -1.25 -4.82
N GLN A 41 -1.28 -2.45 -4.29
CA GLN A 41 -2.62 -3.05 -4.28
C GLN A 41 -3.64 -2.20 -3.53
N PHE A 42 -3.24 -1.63 -2.38
CA PHE A 42 -4.07 -0.69 -1.62
C PHE A 42 -4.45 0.57 -2.43
N LEU A 43 -3.52 1.06 -3.25
CA LEU A 43 -3.74 2.17 -4.18
C LEU A 43 -4.50 1.75 -5.46
N GLY A 44 -5.03 0.53 -5.51
CA GLY A 44 -5.81 0.01 -6.63
C GLY A 44 -4.98 -0.37 -7.86
N GLN A 45 -3.65 -0.45 -7.73
CA GLN A 45 -2.81 -0.95 -8.81
C GLN A 45 -2.82 -2.48 -8.84
N GLN A 46 -2.79 -3.03 -10.06
CA GLN A 46 -2.53 -4.45 -10.25
C GLN A 46 -1.04 -4.70 -10.00
N ALA A 47 -0.72 -5.35 -8.88
CA ALA A 47 0.63 -5.83 -8.62
C ALA A 47 0.89 -7.10 -9.43
N GLU A 48 2.03 -7.14 -10.13
CA GLU A 48 2.44 -8.26 -10.96
C GLU A 48 2.57 -9.54 -10.13
N ALA A 49 2.03 -10.67 -10.62
CA ALA A 49 2.01 -11.95 -9.90
C ALA A 49 3.42 -12.52 -9.61
N HIS A 50 4.45 -11.98 -10.27
CA HIS A 50 5.85 -12.42 -10.19
C HIS A 50 6.77 -11.31 -9.68
N TRP A 51 6.29 -10.47 -8.75
CA TRP A 51 7.07 -9.36 -8.21
C TRP A 51 8.39 -9.78 -7.54
N GLN A 52 8.51 -11.05 -7.14
CA GLN A 52 9.71 -11.62 -6.54
C GLN A 52 10.92 -11.61 -7.47
N ASP A 53 10.67 -11.61 -8.79
CA ASP A 53 11.70 -11.56 -9.82
C ASP A 53 12.19 -10.13 -10.10
N PHE A 54 11.51 -9.12 -9.55
CA PHE A 54 11.86 -7.72 -9.73
C PHE A 54 12.66 -7.16 -8.55
N SER A 55 13.57 -6.24 -8.88
CA SER A 55 14.16 -5.34 -7.91
C SER A 55 13.13 -4.31 -7.41
N VAL A 56 13.45 -3.64 -6.30
CA VAL A 56 12.63 -2.54 -5.78
C VAL A 56 12.46 -1.44 -6.83
N GLU A 57 13.53 -1.11 -7.55
CA GLU A 57 13.54 -0.10 -8.60
C GLU A 57 12.60 -0.48 -9.75
N GLN A 58 12.64 -1.73 -10.19
CA GLN A 58 11.76 -2.23 -11.26
C GLN A 58 10.28 -2.19 -10.84
N ILE A 59 9.97 -2.55 -9.59
CA ILE A 59 8.61 -2.45 -9.03
C ILE A 59 8.14 -1.00 -9.05
N LEU A 60 8.96 -0.06 -8.58
CA LEU A 60 8.62 1.36 -8.56
C LEU A 60 8.48 1.95 -9.96
N GLN A 61 9.33 1.55 -10.91
CA GLN A 61 9.21 1.97 -12.32
C GLN A 61 7.90 1.47 -12.94
N SER A 62 7.54 0.21 -12.71
CA SER A 62 6.25 -0.34 -13.16
C SER A 62 5.07 0.42 -12.52
N ALA A 63 5.15 0.73 -11.22
CA ALA A 63 4.12 1.46 -10.50
C ALA A 63 3.89 2.89 -11.03
N VAL A 64 4.96 3.60 -11.40
CA VAL A 64 4.87 4.94 -12.00
C VAL A 64 4.25 4.84 -13.40
N LYS A 65 4.71 3.88 -14.21
CA LYS A 65 4.21 3.67 -15.58
C LYS A 65 2.72 3.32 -15.61
N ASN A 66 2.27 2.54 -14.63
CA ASN A 66 0.90 2.04 -14.57
C ASN A 66 -0.03 2.89 -13.67
N TRP A 67 0.45 4.03 -13.16
CA TRP A 67 -0.34 4.90 -12.29
C TRP A 67 -1.61 5.39 -12.99
N ARG A 68 -2.76 5.20 -12.32
CA ARG A 68 -4.05 5.72 -12.75
C ARG A 68 -4.81 6.22 -11.55
N LEU A 69 -5.04 7.54 -11.47
CA LEU A 69 -5.80 8.13 -10.38
C LEU A 69 -7.20 7.53 -10.26
N THR A 70 -7.85 7.22 -11.38
CA THR A 70 -9.18 6.61 -11.42
C THR A 70 -9.23 5.20 -10.85
N ALA A 71 -8.09 4.54 -10.63
CA ALA A 71 -8.01 3.24 -10.00
C ALA A 71 -7.88 3.32 -8.47
N VAL A 72 -7.52 4.50 -7.94
CA VAL A 72 -7.39 4.71 -6.49
C VAL A 72 -8.78 4.67 -5.86
N PRO A 73 -9.03 3.80 -4.88
CA PRO A 73 -10.33 3.71 -4.24
C PRO A 73 -10.58 4.92 -3.33
N GLU A 74 -11.83 5.38 -3.23
CA GLU A 74 -12.23 6.48 -2.33
C GLU A 74 -12.07 6.10 -0.84
N SER A 75 -12.29 4.82 -0.53
CA SER A 75 -12.03 4.23 0.78
C SER A 75 -11.53 2.81 0.62
N ALA A 76 -10.62 2.39 1.49
CA ALA A 76 -10.07 1.05 1.48
C ALA A 76 -9.83 0.58 2.92
N ILE A 77 -10.34 -0.61 3.25
CA ILE A 77 -9.98 -1.31 4.48
C ILE A 77 -8.75 -2.15 4.17
N VAL A 78 -7.70 -1.99 4.95
CA VAL A 78 -6.43 -2.65 4.70
C VAL A 78 -6.40 -3.98 5.44
N ASN A 79 -6.71 -5.08 4.74
CA ASN A 79 -6.33 -6.43 5.17
C ASN A 79 -4.87 -6.71 4.78
N SER A 80 -3.92 -5.86 5.19
CA SER A 80 -2.51 -6.01 4.79
C SER A 80 -1.65 -6.59 5.90
N THR A 81 -0.51 -7.13 5.47
CA THR A 81 0.64 -7.58 6.26
C THR A 81 1.30 -6.50 7.14
N PHE A 82 0.89 -5.22 7.07
CA PHE A 82 1.31 -4.14 7.99
C PHE A 82 0.17 -3.68 8.90
N SER A 83 -1.00 -4.31 8.80
CA SER A 83 -2.07 -4.11 9.76
C SER A 83 -1.78 -4.90 11.04
N ASN A 84 -2.30 -4.43 12.18
CA ASN A 84 -2.15 -5.05 13.51
C ASN A 84 -2.81 -6.43 13.66
N ALA A 85 -3.01 -7.18 12.57
CA ALA A 85 -3.44 -8.56 12.60
C ALA A 85 -2.27 -9.47 13.05
N SER A 86 -1.92 -9.38 14.33
CA SER A 86 -1.32 -10.50 15.04
C SER A 86 -2.46 -11.35 15.58
N CYS A 87 -2.70 -12.48 14.90
CA CYS A 87 -3.11 -13.80 15.39
C CYS A 87 -3.69 -14.60 14.23
#